data_AF-A0A9D6QF12-F1
#
_entry.id   AF-A0A9D6QF12-F1
#
_cell.length_a   1.000
_cell.length_b   1.000
_cell.length_c   1.000
_cell.angle_alpha   90.00
_cell.angle_beta   90.00
_cell.angle_gamma   90.00
#
_symmetry.space_group_name_H-M   'P 1'
#
loop_
_entity.id
_entity.type
_entity.pdbx_description
1 polymer ?
#
loop_
_entity_poly.entity_id
_entity_poly.type
_entity_poly.pdbx_seq_one_letter_code
_entity_poly.pdbx_strand_id
1 'polypeptide(L)'
;MSGTTNSQFYNLTVNKGAGSLTINSPQTVTNNLTVAVGTLTISSTVSIPASGTVILTTGSLINNANQLTLANGASITRAGGLITTSSPSGGPWNLTYTGASKTTSFEIPASGNLASLTINTNSGTAISLPASQPVNVTGPLTTNSGTTFNSGSNNVTVGSLSNTGTFNAPSIAATVGLTLNGLLTNNGTFNAGSGTVVIGGTVSISGTIPTLNNLTVNSSGIFNSPNSLIIQGNTTINSGGIFNAPNTLTVQGNLQNSGSFVAGTGTITFSGNTAKTITGTTKTVFNNLVVNNGTAATDLGLETASGADLKGVLTIGASAIFDTDGAANDKVFTLLSAFDTPTADASIAALPGAGQLPGKITVQRYMGRSGVAVNNYQVWRDISSPVNSTVSDLQNSLPVTGTFTGASTVPGASGASMFGYDETVITDTNGDAVNDINDGWFDFPADNGNSSTTFFTQGKGYQMFIFGSDAPVVTNGNAKWSLRGPIWNGTFNLPVTLTNSGPGSTYSAANDGWNLVGNPYPSTIDWGAGGWTKTNLDDAIYIDDYNHDQPVFASYVNGVGTNGGSRYIAMGQGFWVKANALSPVLTISENVKASGTQTTLFRKAYPDNLLRITLASTT
;
A
#
# COMPACT_ATOMS: atom_id res chain seq x y z
N MET A 1 -30.56 31.47 49.77
CA MET A 1 -31.66 31.97 48.91
C MET A 1 -32.79 30.97 48.96
N SER A 2 -33.94 31.39 49.46
CA SER A 2 -35.14 30.57 49.65
C SER A 2 -36.36 31.42 49.33
N GLY A 3 -37.36 30.83 48.68
CA GLY A 3 -38.60 31.48 48.28
C GLY A 3 -39.58 30.46 47.68
N THR A 4 -40.82 30.87 47.44
CA THR A 4 -41.89 30.00 46.91
C THR A 4 -41.99 30.01 45.38
N THR A 5 -41.33 30.95 44.70
CA THR A 5 -41.37 31.12 43.23
C THR A 5 -39.97 31.15 42.62
N ASN A 6 -39.87 30.82 41.34
CA ASN A 6 -38.62 30.94 40.59
C ASN A 6 -38.22 32.42 40.47
N SER A 7 -37.10 32.81 41.08
CA SER A 7 -36.60 34.18 40.94
C SER A 7 -35.61 34.27 39.77
N GLN A 8 -35.66 35.38 39.04
CA GLN A 8 -34.75 35.63 37.92
C GLN A 8 -33.69 36.64 38.34
N PHE A 9 -32.42 36.28 38.14
CA PHE A 9 -31.28 37.17 38.30
C PHE A 9 -30.65 37.42 36.94
N TYR A 10 -30.27 38.68 36.67
CA TYR A 10 -29.43 38.96 35.51
C TYR A 10 -28.01 38.45 35.76
N ASN A 11 -27.35 38.96 36.80
CA ASN A 11 -26.08 38.45 37.32
C ASN A 11 -26.26 37.97 38.77
N LEU A 12 -25.64 36.85 39.11
CA LEU A 12 -25.50 36.37 40.48
C LEU A 12 -24.01 36.16 40.78
N THR A 13 -23.46 36.94 41.71
CA THR A 13 -22.06 36.81 42.13
C THR A 13 -21.97 36.42 43.59
N VAL A 14 -21.26 35.33 43.86
CA VAL A 14 -20.90 34.87 45.21
C VAL A 14 -19.46 35.26 45.48
N ASN A 15 -19.27 36.23 46.37
CA ASN A 15 -17.96 36.74 46.77
C ASN A 15 -17.88 36.76 48.30
N LYS A 16 -17.85 35.57 48.93
CA LYS A 16 -17.90 35.42 50.38
C LYS A 16 -16.66 34.66 50.88
N GLY A 17 -15.60 35.39 51.22
CA GLY A 17 -14.40 34.81 51.81
C GLY A 17 -14.73 33.93 53.04
N ALA A 18 -14.25 32.69 53.04
CA ALA A 18 -14.51 31.64 54.06
C ALA A 18 -15.99 31.28 54.34
N GLY A 19 -16.97 31.78 53.56
CA GLY A 19 -18.39 31.54 53.81
C GLY A 19 -19.11 30.76 52.71
N SER A 20 -20.30 30.25 53.04
CA SER A 20 -21.19 29.57 52.09
C SER A 20 -22.46 30.37 51.78
N LEU A 21 -23.02 30.12 50.59
CA LEU A 21 -24.36 30.51 50.17
C LEU A 21 -25.09 29.27 49.66
N THR A 22 -26.29 28.99 50.17
CA THR A 22 -27.11 27.88 49.69
C THR A 22 -28.32 28.39 48.91
N ILE A 23 -28.59 27.80 47.75
CA ILE A 23 -29.83 27.99 46.96
C ILE A 23 -30.75 26.81 47.24
N ASN A 24 -31.89 27.07 47.88
CA ASN A 24 -32.88 26.08 48.30
C ASN A 24 -34.24 26.23 47.59
N SER A 25 -34.34 27.13 46.61
CA SER A 25 -35.53 27.29 45.76
C SER A 25 -35.11 27.54 44.32
N PRO A 26 -35.97 27.24 43.33
CA PRO A 26 -35.61 27.37 41.91
C PRO A 26 -35.16 28.79 41.55
N GLN A 27 -34.13 28.90 40.72
CA GLN A 27 -33.59 30.17 40.21
C GLN A 27 -33.29 30.09 38.72
N THR A 28 -33.40 31.22 38.02
CA THR A 28 -32.85 31.41 36.68
C THR A 28 -31.80 32.52 36.72
N VAL A 29 -30.57 32.26 36.24
CA VAL A 29 -29.55 33.30 36.08
C VAL A 29 -29.34 33.54 34.59
N THR A 30 -29.76 34.69 34.07
CA THR A 30 -29.86 34.92 32.61
C THR A 30 -28.56 35.35 31.94
N ASN A 31 -27.61 35.89 32.72
CA ASN A 31 -26.27 36.27 32.25
C ASN A 31 -25.18 35.51 33.02
N ASN A 32 -24.58 36.08 34.08
CA ASN A 32 -23.44 35.46 34.74
C ASN A 32 -23.76 34.90 36.14
N LEU A 33 -23.50 33.61 36.35
CA LEU A 33 -23.36 33.02 37.69
C LEU A 33 -21.88 32.94 38.04
N THR A 34 -21.39 33.86 38.87
CA THR A 34 -19.98 33.93 39.27
C THR A 34 -19.78 33.42 40.69
N VAL A 35 -18.88 32.46 40.87
CA VAL A 35 -18.37 32.06 42.19
C VAL A 35 -16.94 32.58 42.32
N ALA A 36 -16.80 33.76 42.91
CA ALA A 36 -15.54 34.46 43.07
C ALA A 36 -14.66 33.78 44.13
N VAL A 37 -15.16 33.73 45.36
CA VAL A 37 -14.56 33.10 46.55
C VAL A 37 -15.68 32.54 47.43
N GLY A 38 -15.35 31.54 48.25
CA GLY A 38 -16.29 30.84 49.12
C GLY A 38 -16.97 29.65 48.43
N THR A 39 -18.10 29.21 49.00
CA THR A 39 -18.83 28.04 48.50
C THR A 39 -20.26 28.40 48.12
N LEU A 40 -20.68 28.05 46.91
CA LEU A 40 -22.08 28.08 46.47
C LEU A 40 -22.64 26.65 46.49
N THR A 41 -23.65 26.40 47.31
CA THR A 41 -24.37 25.12 47.32
C THR A 41 -25.69 25.26 46.58
N ILE A 42 -25.87 24.51 45.51
CA ILE A 42 -27.11 24.43 44.74
C ILE A 42 -27.87 23.18 45.18
N SER A 43 -28.96 23.38 45.92
CA SER A 43 -29.84 22.31 46.42
C SER A 43 -31.24 22.33 45.79
N SER A 44 -31.48 23.24 44.85
CA SER A 44 -32.70 23.36 44.04
C SER A 44 -32.33 23.91 42.66
N THR A 45 -33.17 23.67 41.66
CA THR A 45 -32.86 23.94 40.25
C THR A 45 -32.31 25.35 40.03
N VAL A 46 -31.13 25.46 39.43
CA VAL A 46 -30.58 26.71 38.91
C VAL A 46 -30.40 26.54 37.41
N SER A 47 -31.16 27.30 36.63
CA SER A 47 -31.11 27.24 35.17
C SER A 47 -30.27 28.39 34.59
N ILE A 48 -29.34 28.03 33.69
CA ILE A 48 -28.52 28.96 32.91
C ILE A 48 -28.93 28.83 31.43
N PRO A 49 -29.40 29.91 30.78
CA PRO A 49 -29.79 29.88 29.38
C PRO A 49 -28.57 29.83 28.45
N ALA A 50 -28.80 29.67 27.14
CA ALA A 50 -27.74 29.52 26.14
C ALA A 50 -26.74 30.69 26.12
N SER A 51 -27.18 31.91 26.44
CA SER A 51 -26.32 33.10 26.54
C SER A 51 -25.59 33.22 27.87
N GLY A 52 -25.95 32.40 28.87
CA GLY A 52 -25.45 32.53 30.23
C GLY A 52 -24.11 31.82 30.45
N THR A 53 -23.35 32.33 31.42
CA THR A 53 -22.03 31.79 31.79
C THR A 53 -21.92 31.51 33.28
N VAL A 54 -21.43 30.33 33.63
CA VAL A 54 -20.94 30.01 34.98
C VAL A 54 -19.44 30.34 35.05
N ILE A 55 -19.04 31.21 35.97
CA ILE A 55 -17.65 31.67 36.11
C ILE A 55 -17.11 31.19 37.45
N LEU A 56 -16.12 30.31 37.42
CA LEU A 56 -15.46 29.74 38.59
C LEU A 56 -14.04 30.31 38.70
N THR A 57 -13.85 31.29 39.58
CA THR A 57 -12.51 31.88 39.78
C THR A 57 -11.73 31.14 40.84
N THR A 58 -12.03 31.27 42.13
CA THR A 58 -11.39 30.47 43.20
C THR A 58 -12.39 29.72 44.08
N GLY A 59 -13.64 30.16 44.16
CA GLY A 59 -14.68 29.50 44.95
C GLY A 59 -15.20 28.19 44.38
N SER A 60 -15.79 27.35 45.24
CA SER A 60 -16.34 26.04 44.90
C SER A 60 -17.85 26.10 44.69
N LEU A 61 -18.36 25.34 43.71
CA LEU A 61 -19.78 25.14 43.47
C LEU A 61 -20.14 23.68 43.81
N ILE A 62 -20.95 23.47 44.84
CA ILE A 62 -21.52 22.16 45.18
C ILE A 62 -22.83 22.02 44.41
N ASN A 63 -22.88 21.10 43.46
CA ASN A 63 -24.07 20.81 42.66
C ASN A 63 -24.79 19.60 43.25
N ASN A 64 -25.62 19.79 44.28
CA ASN A 64 -26.32 18.67 44.89
C ASN A 64 -27.36 18.13 43.91
N ALA A 65 -27.44 16.81 43.75
CA ALA A 65 -28.47 16.14 42.96
C ALA A 65 -28.69 16.73 41.54
N ASN A 66 -27.60 17.13 40.85
CA ASN A 66 -27.62 17.62 39.47
C ASN A 66 -28.52 18.85 39.21
N GLN A 67 -28.72 19.69 40.22
CA GLN A 67 -29.66 20.81 40.18
C GLN A 67 -29.19 22.03 39.36
N LEU A 68 -27.90 22.14 39.03
CA LEU A 68 -27.42 23.10 38.04
C LEU A 68 -27.74 22.59 36.64
N THR A 69 -28.59 23.29 35.90
CA THR A 69 -28.98 22.95 34.53
C THR A 69 -28.46 24.00 33.56
N LEU A 70 -27.69 23.56 32.56
CA LEU A 70 -27.16 24.39 31.49
C LEU A 70 -27.96 24.13 30.20
N ALA A 71 -28.46 25.18 29.56
CA ALA A 71 -29.05 25.07 28.23
C ALA A 71 -27.98 24.77 27.16
N ASN A 72 -28.40 24.26 26.01
CA ASN A 72 -27.52 24.10 24.85
C ASN A 72 -26.87 25.45 24.48
N GLY A 73 -25.54 25.51 24.45
CA GLY A 73 -24.76 26.71 24.14
C GLY A 73 -24.33 27.55 25.34
N ALA A 74 -24.85 27.28 26.55
CA ALA A 74 -24.39 27.91 27.78
C ALA A 74 -22.88 27.67 27.99
N SER A 75 -22.24 28.49 28.82
CA SER A 75 -20.78 28.43 29.01
C SER A 75 -20.37 28.21 30.46
N ILE A 76 -19.24 27.53 30.66
CA ILE A 76 -18.48 27.50 31.92
C ILE A 76 -17.10 28.06 31.64
N THR A 77 -16.66 29.04 32.44
CA THR A 77 -15.26 29.51 32.48
C THR A 77 -14.64 29.17 33.82
N ARG A 78 -13.54 28.42 33.83
CA ARG A 78 -12.85 27.97 35.03
C ARG A 78 -11.41 28.49 35.10
N ALA A 79 -11.19 29.50 35.94
CA ALA A 79 -9.86 30.04 36.22
C ALA A 79 -9.14 29.30 37.36
N GLY A 80 -9.88 28.68 38.28
CA GLY A 80 -9.33 27.98 39.46
C GLY A 80 -10.32 27.05 40.16
N GLY A 81 -11.27 27.63 40.90
CA GLY A 81 -12.33 26.96 41.67
C GLY A 81 -13.08 25.87 40.88
N LEU A 82 -13.91 25.05 41.50
CA LEU A 82 -14.41 23.83 40.85
C LEU A 82 -15.90 23.56 41.08
N ILE A 83 -16.49 22.73 40.22
CA ILE A 83 -17.75 22.05 40.53
C ILE A 83 -17.42 20.77 41.29
N THR A 84 -18.07 20.58 42.44
CA THR A 84 -18.03 19.36 43.25
C THR A 84 -19.34 18.60 43.17
N THR A 85 -19.33 17.37 43.69
CA THR A 85 -20.45 16.40 43.80
C THR A 85 -20.99 15.84 42.49
N SER A 86 -21.37 16.68 41.53
CA SER A 86 -21.89 16.17 40.25
C SER A 86 -21.86 17.19 39.12
N SER A 87 -21.82 16.70 37.88
CA SER A 87 -21.82 17.56 36.69
C SER A 87 -23.16 18.28 36.50
N PRO A 88 -23.16 19.45 35.84
CA PRO A 88 -24.41 20.08 35.42
C PRO A 88 -25.29 19.14 34.59
N SER A 89 -26.61 19.29 34.69
CA SER A 89 -27.59 18.67 33.81
C SER A 89 -27.84 19.54 32.55
N GLY A 90 -28.49 18.96 31.53
CA GLY A 90 -28.76 19.63 30.26
C GLY A 90 -27.60 19.53 29.25
N GLY A 91 -27.31 20.62 28.54
CA GLY A 91 -26.25 20.74 27.55
C GLY A 91 -26.68 20.48 26.09
N PRO A 92 -25.70 20.37 25.17
CA PRO A 92 -24.26 20.50 25.41
C PRO A 92 -23.80 21.95 25.71
N TRP A 93 -22.75 22.13 26.51
CA TRP A 93 -22.22 23.45 26.90
C TRP A 93 -20.76 23.68 26.51
N ASN A 94 -20.35 24.94 26.42
CA ASN A 94 -18.97 25.34 26.17
C ASN A 94 -18.18 25.37 27.47
N LEU A 95 -16.95 24.83 27.47
CA LEU A 95 -16.07 24.85 28.64
C LEU A 95 -14.74 25.51 28.29
N THR A 96 -14.38 26.58 29.02
CA THR A 96 -13.10 27.27 28.85
C THR A 96 -12.30 27.24 30.15
N TYR A 97 -11.06 26.76 30.08
CA TYR A 97 -10.10 26.85 31.18
C TYR A 97 -9.20 28.07 31.00
N THR A 98 -9.02 28.85 32.07
CA THR A 98 -8.12 30.02 32.11
C THR A 98 -7.25 29.98 33.38
N GLY A 99 -6.33 30.92 33.58
CA GLY A 99 -5.53 30.99 34.81
C GLY A 99 -4.42 29.95 34.90
N ALA A 100 -4.13 29.41 36.10
CA ALA A 100 -2.98 28.53 36.35
C ALA A 100 -3.21 27.05 35.97
N SER A 101 -2.20 26.19 36.15
CA SER A 101 -2.35 24.73 36.00
C SER A 101 -3.40 24.17 36.96
N LYS A 102 -4.20 23.19 36.52
CA LYS A 102 -5.17 22.50 37.39
C LYS A 102 -5.63 21.16 36.84
N THR A 103 -6.17 20.33 37.73
CA THR A 103 -6.90 19.11 37.39
C THR A 103 -8.37 19.42 37.16
N THR A 104 -8.96 18.82 36.14
CA THR A 104 -10.40 18.93 35.82
C THR A 104 -11.26 18.27 36.90
N SER A 105 -12.53 18.65 36.96
CA SER A 105 -13.54 18.10 37.89
C SER A 105 -14.87 17.92 37.15
N PHE A 106 -16.00 17.98 37.87
CA PHE A 106 -17.34 17.72 37.36
C PHE A 106 -17.86 18.73 36.33
N GLU A 107 -17.13 19.81 36.03
CA GLU A 107 -17.40 20.64 34.85
C GLU A 107 -17.24 19.88 33.52
N ILE A 108 -16.47 18.78 33.52
CA ILE A 108 -16.46 17.80 32.44
C ILE A 108 -17.49 16.71 32.77
N PRO A 109 -18.56 16.56 31.96
CA PRO A 109 -19.59 15.55 32.18
C PRO A 109 -19.12 14.18 31.70
N ALA A 110 -19.36 13.15 32.51
CA ALA A 110 -19.11 11.76 32.08
C ALA A 110 -19.99 11.33 30.90
N SER A 111 -21.14 11.99 30.69
CA SER A 111 -22.11 11.69 29.63
C SER A 111 -21.78 12.29 28.25
N GLY A 112 -20.73 13.12 28.14
CA GLY A 112 -20.30 13.67 26.85
C GLY A 112 -21.06 14.88 26.32
N ASN A 113 -21.53 15.75 27.23
CA ASN A 113 -22.32 16.94 26.92
C ASN A 113 -21.47 18.22 26.72
N LEU A 114 -20.26 18.15 26.17
CA LEU A 114 -19.51 19.36 25.83
C LEU A 114 -19.73 19.74 24.36
N ALA A 115 -20.13 20.99 24.11
CA ALA A 115 -20.19 21.58 22.78
C ALA A 115 -18.78 21.98 22.30
N SER A 116 -17.98 22.55 23.20
CA SER A 116 -16.57 22.86 22.95
C SER A 116 -15.76 22.79 24.24
N LEU A 117 -14.46 22.54 24.11
CA LEU A 117 -13.49 22.60 25.21
C LEU A 117 -12.31 23.45 24.79
N THR A 118 -12.09 24.58 25.45
CA THR A 118 -10.97 25.49 25.16
C THR A 118 -10.00 25.56 26.34
N ILE A 119 -8.73 25.29 26.07
CA ILE A 119 -7.64 25.45 27.02
C ILE A 119 -6.94 26.78 26.70
N ASN A 120 -7.19 27.79 27.54
CA ASN A 120 -6.68 29.15 27.40
C ASN A 120 -6.09 29.65 28.73
N THR A 121 -5.28 28.80 29.36
CA THR A 121 -4.57 29.08 30.60
C THR A 121 -3.32 29.94 30.35
N ASN A 122 -2.62 30.34 31.42
CA ASN A 122 -1.38 31.10 31.31
C ASN A 122 -0.31 30.27 30.57
N SER A 123 0.63 30.93 29.88
CA SER A 123 1.74 30.23 29.23
C SER A 123 2.52 29.36 30.22
N GLY A 124 2.90 28.14 29.81
CA GLY A 124 3.62 27.17 30.63
C GLY A 124 2.74 26.37 31.60
N THR A 125 1.42 26.46 31.49
CA THR A 125 0.49 25.75 32.39
C THR A 125 -0.27 24.62 31.70
N ALA A 126 -0.78 23.68 32.50
CA ALA A 126 -1.43 22.47 32.03
C ALA A 126 -2.80 22.23 32.67
N ILE A 127 -3.73 21.72 31.85
CA ILE A 127 -4.98 21.11 32.29
C ILE A 127 -4.84 19.61 32.20
N SER A 128 -5.06 18.92 33.32
CA SER A 128 -4.92 17.47 33.40
C SER A 128 -6.22 16.79 33.80
N LEU A 129 -6.53 15.68 33.12
CA LEU A 129 -7.66 14.84 33.48
C LEU A 129 -7.26 13.90 34.64
N PRO A 130 -8.10 13.73 35.68
CA PRO A 130 -7.94 12.64 36.63
C PRO A 130 -8.20 11.29 35.94
N ALA A 131 -7.77 10.19 36.54
CA ALA A 131 -8.04 8.85 36.01
C ALA A 131 -9.55 8.59 35.92
N SER A 132 -9.97 7.85 34.89
CA SER A 132 -11.36 7.44 34.65
C SER A 132 -12.35 8.60 34.43
N GLN A 133 -11.89 9.71 33.86
CA GLN A 133 -12.71 10.82 33.39
C GLN A 133 -12.64 10.93 31.85
N PRO A 134 -13.48 10.17 31.11
CA PRO A 134 -13.54 10.31 29.66
C PRO A 134 -14.03 11.72 29.28
N VAL A 135 -13.52 12.22 28.16
CA VAL A 135 -13.90 13.51 27.59
C VAL A 135 -14.59 13.26 26.26
N ASN A 136 -15.78 13.83 26.08
CA ASN A 136 -16.47 13.82 24.79
C ASN A 136 -16.96 15.23 24.47
N VAL A 137 -16.46 15.76 23.35
CA VAL A 137 -16.71 17.11 22.85
C VAL A 137 -17.31 16.98 21.45
N THR A 138 -18.54 17.41 21.26
CA THR A 138 -19.22 17.30 19.96
C THR A 138 -18.62 18.25 18.92
N GLY A 139 -18.12 19.41 19.34
CA GLY A 139 -17.40 20.38 18.52
C GLY A 139 -15.88 20.34 18.74
N PRO A 140 -15.21 21.50 18.76
CA PRO A 140 -13.76 21.56 18.86
C PRO A 140 -13.26 21.39 20.30
N LEU A 141 -12.18 20.63 20.45
CA LEU A 141 -11.21 20.79 21.52
C LEU A 141 -10.10 21.71 21.02
N THR A 142 -9.88 22.83 21.69
CA THR A 142 -8.87 23.83 21.33
C THR A 142 -7.81 23.94 22.42
N THR A 143 -6.55 23.78 22.06
CA THR A 143 -5.40 24.09 22.92
C THR A 143 -4.68 25.33 22.39
N ASN A 144 -4.73 26.43 23.15
CA ASN A 144 -4.10 27.69 22.76
C ASN A 144 -2.58 27.67 22.97
N SER A 145 -1.87 28.54 22.25
CA SER A 145 -0.42 28.69 22.37
C SER A 145 0.04 28.87 23.83
N GLY A 146 1.12 28.18 24.20
CA GLY A 146 1.65 28.18 25.56
C GLY A 146 0.89 27.32 26.57
N THR A 147 -0.24 26.70 26.19
CA THR A 147 -1.05 25.85 27.09
C THR A 147 -0.86 24.37 26.79
N THR A 148 -1.09 23.51 27.79
CA THR A 148 -1.01 22.05 27.64
C THR A 148 -2.31 21.36 28.05
N PHE A 149 -2.78 20.40 27.26
CA PHE A 149 -3.84 19.46 27.63
C PHE A 149 -3.29 18.04 27.82
N ASN A 150 -3.47 17.49 29.03
CA ASN A 150 -3.02 16.15 29.40
C ASN A 150 -4.19 15.18 29.47
N SER A 151 -4.29 14.30 28.47
CA SER A 151 -5.34 13.27 28.41
C SER A 151 -5.13 12.15 29.43
N GLY A 152 -3.87 11.78 29.71
CA GLY A 152 -3.54 10.71 30.67
C GLY A 152 -4.04 9.33 30.23
N SER A 153 -4.75 8.63 31.12
CA SER A 153 -5.33 7.31 30.87
C SER A 153 -6.79 7.38 30.36
N ASN A 154 -7.24 8.54 29.89
CA ASN A 154 -8.65 8.76 29.56
C ASN A 154 -8.90 8.72 28.06
N ASN A 155 -10.07 8.20 27.69
CA ASN A 155 -10.58 8.32 26.33
C ASN A 155 -10.97 9.79 26.06
N VAL A 156 -10.61 10.28 24.88
CA VAL A 156 -10.95 11.63 24.44
C VAL A 156 -11.61 11.53 23.07
N THR A 157 -12.87 11.95 22.96
CA THR A 157 -13.62 11.98 21.71
C THR A 157 -13.91 13.43 21.35
N VAL A 158 -13.61 13.82 20.12
CA VAL A 158 -13.77 15.21 19.66
C VAL A 158 -14.40 15.27 18.27
N GLY A 159 -15.24 16.27 18.03
CA GLY A 159 -15.71 16.64 16.69
C GLY A 159 -14.58 17.22 15.84
N SER A 160 -13.68 17.99 16.43
CA SER A 160 -12.43 18.45 15.81
C SER A 160 -11.39 18.77 16.88
N LEU A 161 -10.10 18.77 16.50
CA LEU A 161 -8.99 19.14 17.39
C LEU A 161 -8.21 20.29 16.77
N SER A 162 -8.16 21.43 17.45
CA SER A 162 -7.37 22.60 17.06
C SER A 162 -6.25 22.81 18.07
N ASN A 163 -5.01 22.52 17.68
CA ASN A 163 -3.86 22.59 18.56
C ASN A 163 -2.88 23.68 18.12
N THR A 164 -2.71 24.72 18.93
CA THR A 164 -1.64 25.73 18.81
C THR A 164 -0.70 25.73 20.02
N GLY A 165 -1.03 24.95 21.06
CA GLY A 165 -0.20 24.70 22.25
C GLY A 165 0.40 23.30 22.24
N THR A 166 0.25 22.57 23.33
CA THR A 166 0.66 21.17 23.48
C THR A 166 -0.54 20.28 23.75
N PHE A 167 -0.78 19.29 22.91
CA PHE A 167 -1.76 18.24 23.13
C PHE A 167 -1.05 16.93 23.43
N ASN A 168 -1.21 16.42 24.65
CA ASN A 168 -0.72 15.11 25.06
C ASN A 168 -1.86 14.09 24.90
N ALA A 169 -1.76 13.28 23.85
CA ALA A 169 -2.76 12.28 23.52
C ALA A 169 -2.84 11.17 24.60
N PRO A 170 -3.95 10.42 24.64
CA PRO A 170 -4.13 9.33 25.60
C PRO A 170 -2.99 8.30 25.57
N SER A 171 -2.68 7.76 26.74
CA SER A 171 -1.78 6.61 26.91
C SER A 171 -2.48 5.29 26.57
N ILE A 172 -1.73 4.19 26.54
CA ILE A 172 -2.24 2.83 26.34
C ILE A 172 -3.25 2.38 27.42
N ALA A 173 -3.28 3.05 28.57
CA ALA A 173 -4.26 2.77 29.63
C ALA A 173 -5.68 3.25 29.27
N ALA A 174 -5.82 4.11 28.26
CA ALA A 174 -7.13 4.46 27.71
C ALA A 174 -7.66 3.31 26.86
N THR A 175 -8.88 2.84 27.14
CA THR A 175 -9.45 1.65 26.48
C THR A 175 -9.72 1.84 24.99
N VAL A 176 -9.89 3.08 24.52
CA VAL A 176 -10.12 3.44 23.12
C VAL A 176 -9.04 4.39 22.61
N GLY A 177 -8.69 5.43 23.38
CA GLY A 177 -7.72 6.46 23.01
C GLY A 177 -8.36 7.78 22.54
N LEU A 178 -7.74 8.44 21.55
CA LEU A 178 -8.23 9.70 20.97
C LEU A 178 -9.11 9.40 19.76
N THR A 179 -10.41 9.64 19.85
CA THR A 179 -11.34 9.54 18.72
C THR A 179 -11.53 10.89 18.05
N LEU A 180 -11.16 10.98 16.77
CA LEU A 180 -11.38 12.13 15.91
C LEU A 180 -12.59 11.87 15.00
N ASN A 181 -13.55 12.79 14.98
CA ASN A 181 -14.71 12.74 14.09
C ASN A 181 -14.70 13.80 12.99
N GLY A 182 -13.67 14.65 12.96
CA GLY A 182 -13.50 15.75 12.02
C GLY A 182 -12.06 16.23 11.96
N LEU A 183 -11.85 17.48 11.51
CA LEU A 183 -10.53 18.04 11.23
C LEU A 183 -9.61 18.06 12.47
N LEU A 184 -8.36 17.61 12.28
CA LEU A 184 -7.23 17.90 13.17
C LEU A 184 -6.39 19.02 12.55
N THR A 185 -6.41 20.20 13.15
CA THR A 185 -5.52 21.31 12.82
C THR A 185 -4.41 21.37 13.85
N ASN A 186 -3.19 20.97 13.49
CA ASN A 186 -2.06 20.94 14.41
C ASN A 186 -1.00 21.99 14.02
N ASN A 187 -1.02 23.12 14.70
CA ASN A 187 -0.03 24.20 14.61
C ASN A 187 0.82 24.32 15.90
N GLY A 188 0.78 23.30 16.75
CA GLY A 188 1.53 23.19 17.99
C GLY A 188 2.23 21.84 18.12
N THR A 189 2.50 21.43 19.36
CA THR A 189 3.11 20.13 19.67
C THR A 189 2.01 19.09 19.89
N PHE A 190 2.00 18.02 19.09
CA PHE A 190 1.16 16.85 19.31
C PHE A 190 2.03 15.70 19.79
N ASN A 191 1.88 15.32 21.05
CA ASN A 191 2.57 14.17 21.62
C ASN A 191 1.64 12.96 21.50
N ALA A 192 2.04 11.98 20.69
CA ALA A 192 1.22 10.81 20.34
C ALA A 192 0.85 9.92 21.54
N GLY A 193 1.56 10.04 22.66
CA GLY A 193 1.42 9.14 23.80
C GLY A 193 1.75 7.71 23.40
N SER A 194 1.18 6.76 24.14
CA SER A 194 1.27 5.31 23.86
C SER A 194 -0.08 4.70 23.48
N GLY A 195 -1.13 5.52 23.35
CA GLY A 195 -2.47 5.06 23.00
C GLY A 195 -2.70 4.94 21.50
N THR A 196 -3.99 4.98 21.13
CA THR A 196 -4.48 4.83 19.77
C THR A 196 -5.19 6.11 19.33
N VAL A 197 -4.93 6.55 18.11
CA VAL A 197 -5.79 7.52 17.42
C VAL A 197 -6.83 6.76 16.61
N VAL A 198 -8.10 7.05 16.87
CA VAL A 198 -9.26 6.41 16.26
C VAL A 198 -9.94 7.40 15.32
N ILE A 199 -10.15 6.99 14.08
CA ILE A 199 -10.92 7.74 13.09
C ILE A 199 -12.36 7.27 13.17
N GLY A 200 -13.21 8.06 13.84
CA GLY A 200 -14.63 7.75 14.06
C GLY A 200 -15.58 8.33 13.00
N GLY A 201 -15.19 9.44 12.37
CA GLY A 201 -15.92 10.10 11.28
C GLY A 201 -15.01 10.40 10.09
N THR A 202 -15.32 11.45 9.33
CA THR A 202 -14.46 11.91 8.24
C THR A 202 -13.38 12.84 8.77
N VAL A 203 -12.14 12.39 8.75
CA VAL A 203 -11.00 13.10 9.35
C VAL A 203 -9.98 13.48 8.28
N SER A 204 -9.51 14.71 8.36
CA SER A 204 -8.30 15.19 7.67
C SER A 204 -7.35 15.80 8.68
N ILE A 205 -6.07 15.90 8.34
CA ILE A 205 -5.04 16.56 9.16
C ILE A 205 -4.48 17.75 8.38
N SER A 206 -4.33 18.90 9.05
CA SER A 206 -3.69 20.10 8.50
C SER A 206 -2.68 20.70 9.49
N GLY A 207 -1.79 21.55 8.98
CA GLY A 207 -0.67 22.11 9.76
C GLY A 207 0.54 21.16 9.80
N THR A 208 1.24 21.13 10.93
CA THR A 208 2.32 20.20 11.21
C THR A 208 1.76 18.79 11.38
N ILE A 209 2.23 17.85 10.55
CA ILE A 209 1.76 16.48 10.56
C ILE A 209 2.29 15.76 11.82
N PRO A 210 1.41 15.24 12.69
CA PRO A 210 1.84 14.48 13.86
C PRO A 210 2.31 13.08 13.45
N THR A 211 3.29 12.56 14.19
CA THR A 211 3.51 11.11 14.26
C THR A 211 2.39 10.49 15.10
N LEU A 212 1.86 9.34 14.69
CA LEU A 212 0.88 8.59 15.46
C LEU A 212 1.55 7.41 16.16
N ASN A 213 1.03 7.01 17.32
CA ASN A 213 1.45 5.76 17.95
C ASN A 213 0.72 4.58 17.29
N ASN A 214 -0.54 4.31 17.64
CA ASN A 214 -1.40 3.39 16.88
C ASN A 214 -2.49 4.16 16.12
N LEU A 215 -2.99 3.56 15.03
CA LEU A 215 -4.11 4.07 14.25
C LEU A 215 -5.20 3.00 14.13
N THR A 216 -6.44 3.38 14.38
CA THR A 216 -7.63 2.59 14.05
C THR A 216 -8.58 3.41 13.19
N VAL A 217 -8.98 2.91 12.03
CA VAL A 217 -10.09 3.46 11.23
C VAL A 217 -11.34 2.62 11.51
N ASN A 218 -12.34 3.22 12.18
CA ASN A 218 -13.57 2.53 12.53
C ASN A 218 -14.48 2.31 11.31
N SER A 219 -15.55 1.55 11.48
CA SER A 219 -16.49 1.18 10.42
C SER A 219 -17.17 2.37 9.72
N SER A 220 -17.34 3.50 10.41
CA SER A 220 -17.83 4.76 9.85
C SER A 220 -16.70 5.76 9.52
N GLY A 221 -15.46 5.40 9.81
CA GLY A 221 -14.31 6.27 9.70
C GLY A 221 -13.85 6.41 8.25
N ILE A 222 -13.63 7.65 7.82
CA ILE A 222 -12.98 7.97 6.55
C ILE A 222 -11.76 8.82 6.86
N PHE A 223 -10.57 8.27 6.71
CA PHE A 223 -9.33 8.98 6.94
C PHE A 223 -8.74 9.51 5.64
N ASN A 224 -8.82 10.82 5.44
CA ASN A 224 -8.13 11.53 4.36
C ASN A 224 -6.78 12.00 4.90
N SER A 225 -5.78 11.12 4.79
CA SER A 225 -4.47 11.40 5.37
C SER A 225 -3.74 12.56 4.67
N PRO A 226 -2.81 13.23 5.38
CA PRO A 226 -1.97 14.27 4.79
C PRO A 226 -0.97 13.69 3.76
N ASN A 227 -0.11 14.50 3.14
CA ASN A 227 0.81 14.00 2.10
C ASN A 227 1.85 12.98 2.59
N SER A 228 2.19 13.02 3.89
CA SER A 228 3.09 12.08 4.55
C SER A 228 2.53 11.70 5.91
N LEU A 229 2.71 10.47 6.37
CA LEU A 229 2.29 10.06 7.72
C LEU A 229 3.20 8.97 8.27
N ILE A 230 3.55 9.08 9.55
CA ILE A 230 4.28 8.05 10.29
C ILE A 230 3.39 7.49 11.39
N ILE A 231 3.24 6.16 11.40
CA ILE A 231 2.55 5.40 12.44
C ILE A 231 3.58 4.46 13.07
N GLN A 232 3.92 4.71 14.33
CA GLN A 232 4.98 3.98 15.04
C GLN A 232 4.56 2.56 15.45
N GLY A 233 3.27 2.34 15.63
CA GLY A 233 2.67 1.09 16.05
C GLY A 233 1.73 0.52 15.01
N ASN A 234 0.66 -0.11 15.48
CA ASN A 234 -0.25 -0.87 14.63
C ASN A 234 -1.23 0.04 13.89
N THR A 235 -1.58 -0.37 12.68
CA THR A 235 -2.64 0.22 11.86
C THR A 235 -3.75 -0.80 11.66
N THR A 236 -4.96 -0.49 12.12
CA THR A 236 -6.15 -1.32 11.95
C THR A 236 -7.20 -0.57 11.12
N ILE A 237 -7.65 -1.18 10.03
CA ILE A 237 -8.77 -0.69 9.22
C ILE A 237 -9.92 -1.67 9.42
N ASN A 238 -10.92 -1.27 10.20
CA ASN A 238 -12.09 -2.10 10.48
C ASN A 238 -12.99 -2.21 9.25
N SER A 239 -13.83 -3.25 9.21
CA SER A 239 -14.84 -3.40 8.16
C SER A 239 -15.75 -2.17 8.07
N GLY A 240 -15.91 -1.64 6.85
CA GLY A 240 -16.57 -0.37 6.56
C GLY A 240 -15.66 0.87 6.59
N GLY A 241 -14.53 0.81 7.29
CA GLY A 241 -13.58 1.92 7.38
C GLY A 241 -12.82 2.15 6.08
N ILE A 242 -12.54 3.42 5.77
CA ILE A 242 -11.80 3.83 4.57
C ILE A 242 -10.55 4.59 4.98
N PHE A 243 -9.38 4.07 4.62
CA PHE A 243 -8.10 4.75 4.77
C PHE A 243 -7.58 5.19 3.40
N ASN A 244 -7.75 6.48 3.10
CA ASN A 244 -7.11 7.11 1.94
C ASN A 244 -5.66 7.43 2.31
N ALA A 245 -4.75 6.57 1.88
CA ALA A 245 -3.35 6.57 2.28
C ALA A 245 -2.60 7.79 1.71
N PRO A 246 -1.53 8.24 2.38
CA PRO A 246 -0.74 9.39 1.96
C PRO A 246 0.16 9.01 0.77
N ASN A 247 0.79 10.00 0.14
CA ASN A 247 1.84 9.73 -0.85
C ASN A 247 3.05 9.01 -0.22
N THR A 248 3.32 9.24 1.07
CA THR A 248 4.35 8.53 1.83
C THR A 248 3.80 8.07 3.18
N LEU A 249 3.63 6.76 3.36
CA LEU A 249 3.18 6.15 4.60
C LEU A 249 4.31 5.33 5.21
N THR A 250 4.68 5.60 6.45
CA THR A 250 5.58 4.73 7.21
C THR A 250 4.81 4.04 8.33
N VAL A 251 4.83 2.70 8.32
CA VAL A 251 4.25 1.88 9.39
C VAL A 251 5.36 1.10 10.07
N GLN A 252 5.44 1.21 11.40
CA GLN A 252 6.45 0.51 12.20
C GLN A 252 5.89 -0.67 13.01
N GLY A 253 4.56 -0.82 13.08
CA GLY A 253 3.89 -2.02 13.60
C GLY A 253 3.17 -2.83 12.51
N ASN A 254 2.15 -3.58 12.93
CA ASN A 254 1.34 -4.43 12.06
C ASN A 254 0.34 -3.62 11.23
N LEU A 255 -0.04 -4.15 10.06
CA LEU A 255 -1.17 -3.65 9.28
C LEU A 255 -2.28 -4.72 9.28
N GLN A 256 -3.46 -4.38 9.80
CA GLN A 256 -4.66 -5.20 9.68
C GLN A 256 -5.67 -4.48 8.79
N ASN A 257 -6.00 -5.06 7.64
CA ASN A 257 -6.97 -4.48 6.72
C ASN A 257 -8.21 -5.39 6.57
N SER A 258 -9.30 -4.99 7.21
CA SER A 258 -10.62 -5.59 7.03
C SER A 258 -11.63 -4.62 6.41
N GLY A 259 -11.18 -3.40 6.06
CA GLY A 259 -11.97 -2.36 5.39
C GLY A 259 -11.41 -2.04 4.00
N SER A 260 -11.32 -0.75 3.68
CA SER A 260 -10.77 -0.25 2.40
C SER A 260 -9.46 0.51 2.63
N PHE A 261 -8.37 0.01 2.05
CA PHE A 261 -7.09 0.71 1.96
C PHE A 261 -6.93 1.27 0.54
N VAL A 262 -6.96 2.59 0.40
CA VAL A 262 -6.83 3.27 -0.89
C VAL A 262 -5.41 3.83 -0.99
N ALA A 263 -4.51 3.06 -1.62
CA ALA A 263 -3.09 3.39 -1.72
C ALA A 263 -2.76 4.64 -2.56
N GLY A 264 -3.69 5.08 -3.42
CA GLY A 264 -3.43 6.14 -4.40
C GLY A 264 -2.23 5.80 -5.29
N THR A 265 -1.32 6.75 -5.45
CA THR A 265 -0.01 6.60 -6.13
C THR A 265 1.16 6.53 -5.14
N GLY A 266 0.87 6.42 -3.85
CA GLY A 266 1.84 6.55 -2.77
C GLY A 266 2.75 5.34 -2.58
N THR A 267 3.66 5.48 -1.63
CA THR A 267 4.55 4.41 -1.16
C THR A 267 4.26 4.14 0.30
N ILE A 268 4.04 2.86 0.64
CA ILE A 268 4.05 2.40 2.02
C ILE A 268 5.44 1.80 2.34
N THR A 269 5.98 2.18 3.49
CA THR A 269 7.25 1.66 4.02
C THR A 269 7.00 0.97 5.34
N PHE A 270 7.34 -0.32 5.42
CA PHE A 270 7.47 -1.04 6.69
C PHE A 270 8.90 -0.86 7.23
N SER A 271 9.02 -0.28 8.42
CA SER A 271 10.30 0.08 9.08
C SER A 271 10.29 -0.20 10.60
N GLY A 272 11.41 -0.06 11.33
CA GLY A 272 11.64 -0.50 12.72
C GLY A 272 12.05 -2.00 12.91
N ASN A 273 12.94 -2.30 13.85
CA ASN A 273 13.63 -3.60 14.01
C ASN A 273 12.81 -4.81 14.53
N THR A 274 11.49 -4.71 14.54
CA THR A 274 10.59 -5.79 14.99
C THR A 274 9.87 -6.43 13.80
N ALA A 275 9.60 -7.74 13.90
CA ALA A 275 8.77 -8.44 12.92
C ALA A 275 7.37 -7.81 12.85
N LYS A 276 6.83 -7.72 11.63
CA LYS A 276 5.51 -7.14 11.32
C LYS A 276 4.69 -8.10 10.48
N THR A 277 3.38 -7.97 10.54
CA THR A 277 2.46 -8.77 9.73
C THR A 277 1.44 -7.90 8.99
N ILE A 278 1.09 -8.33 7.78
CA ILE A 278 -0.11 -7.87 7.05
C ILE A 278 -1.22 -8.88 7.27
N THR A 279 -2.29 -8.49 7.95
CA THR A 279 -3.43 -9.35 8.31
C THR A 279 -4.75 -8.70 7.89
N GLY A 280 -5.88 -9.32 8.26
CA GLY A 280 -7.23 -8.83 7.99
C GLY A 280 -7.96 -9.66 6.95
N THR A 281 -9.22 -9.30 6.70
CA THR A 281 -10.13 -10.06 5.83
C THR A 281 -10.24 -9.49 4.42
N THR A 282 -9.64 -8.32 4.15
CA THR A 282 -9.68 -7.68 2.83
C THR A 282 -8.29 -7.74 2.20
N LYS A 283 -8.26 -8.09 0.90
CA LYS A 283 -7.05 -8.03 0.11
C LYS A 283 -6.50 -6.60 0.09
N THR A 284 -5.26 -6.43 0.53
CA THR A 284 -4.60 -5.11 0.48
C THR A 284 -3.92 -4.92 -0.88
N VAL A 285 -4.18 -3.79 -1.53
CA VAL A 285 -3.55 -3.44 -2.81
C VAL A 285 -2.61 -2.26 -2.61
N PHE A 286 -1.32 -2.49 -2.81
CA PHE A 286 -0.28 -1.49 -2.69
C PHE A 286 0.01 -0.84 -4.05
N ASN A 287 0.36 0.45 -4.02
CA ASN A 287 0.96 1.09 -5.20
C ASN A 287 2.46 0.83 -5.23
N ASN A 288 3.24 1.38 -4.29
CA ASN A 288 4.63 0.97 -4.05
C ASN A 288 4.80 0.45 -2.62
N LEU A 289 5.67 -0.54 -2.42
CA LEU A 289 5.94 -1.17 -1.14
C LEU A 289 7.45 -1.19 -0.88
N VAL A 290 7.85 -0.73 0.31
CA VAL A 290 9.24 -0.75 0.78
C VAL A 290 9.32 -1.50 2.11
N VAL A 291 10.31 -2.39 2.26
CA VAL A 291 10.62 -3.08 3.51
C VAL A 291 12.07 -2.77 3.87
N ASN A 292 12.32 -2.00 4.94
CA ASN A 292 13.63 -1.36 5.18
C ASN A 292 14.42 -1.85 6.40
N ASN A 293 13.87 -2.72 7.26
CA ASN A 293 14.65 -3.28 8.37
C ASN A 293 15.08 -4.67 8.03
N GLY A 294 16.22 -5.09 8.57
CA GLY A 294 16.84 -6.36 8.26
C GLY A 294 17.60 -6.98 9.42
N THR A 295 17.10 -6.77 10.65
CA THR A 295 17.66 -7.42 11.84
C THR A 295 16.77 -8.53 12.37
N ALA A 296 15.50 -8.61 11.95
CA ALA A 296 14.62 -9.70 12.31
C ALA A 296 14.81 -10.89 11.35
N ALA A 297 14.47 -12.11 11.79
CA ALA A 297 14.47 -13.28 10.92
C ALA A 297 13.43 -13.17 9.79
N THR A 298 12.35 -12.44 10.05
CA THR A 298 11.32 -12.03 9.09
C THR A 298 10.86 -10.64 9.49
N ASP A 299 11.18 -9.60 8.72
CA ASP A 299 10.79 -8.22 9.03
C ASP A 299 9.33 -7.94 8.69
N LEU A 300 8.81 -8.61 7.65
CA LEU A 300 7.42 -8.55 7.23
C LEU A 300 6.91 -9.94 6.83
N GLY A 301 5.71 -10.32 7.27
CA GLY A 301 5.01 -11.52 6.82
C GLY A 301 3.62 -11.20 6.28
N LEU A 302 3.24 -11.81 5.16
CA LEU A 302 1.88 -11.77 4.65
C LEU A 302 1.03 -12.85 5.31
N GLU A 303 0.03 -12.47 6.08
CA GLU A 303 -0.77 -13.40 6.90
C GLU A 303 -2.29 -13.30 6.63
N THR A 304 -2.71 -12.48 5.68
CA THR A 304 -4.12 -12.41 5.24
C THR A 304 -4.44 -13.49 4.22
N ALA A 305 -5.49 -14.28 4.47
CA ALA A 305 -5.99 -15.31 3.55
C ALA A 305 -6.41 -14.76 2.18
N SER A 306 -6.79 -13.48 2.10
CA SER A 306 -7.13 -12.81 0.83
C SER A 306 -5.91 -12.46 -0.02
N GLY A 307 -4.70 -12.60 0.54
CA GLY A 307 -3.45 -12.20 -0.10
C GLY A 307 -3.25 -10.68 -0.17
N ALA A 308 -2.27 -10.25 -0.96
CA ALA A 308 -2.02 -8.85 -1.26
C ALA A 308 -1.55 -8.68 -2.71
N ASP A 309 -1.84 -7.53 -3.28
CA ASP A 309 -1.44 -7.20 -4.65
C ASP A 309 -0.57 -5.94 -4.68
N LEU A 310 0.31 -5.84 -5.67
CA LEU A 310 1.17 -4.69 -5.92
C LEU A 310 0.98 -4.19 -7.35
N LYS A 311 0.88 -2.86 -7.53
CA LYS A 311 0.80 -2.22 -8.86
C LYS A 311 2.14 -1.68 -9.37
N GLY A 312 2.99 -1.22 -8.48
CA GLY A 312 4.27 -0.58 -8.77
C GLY A 312 5.44 -1.39 -8.23
N VAL A 313 6.37 -0.73 -7.54
CA VAL A 313 7.66 -1.35 -7.20
C VAL A 313 7.69 -1.88 -5.76
N LEU A 314 8.19 -3.11 -5.61
CA LEU A 314 8.61 -3.70 -4.34
C LEU A 314 10.10 -3.46 -4.15
N THR A 315 10.46 -2.73 -3.10
CA THR A 315 11.85 -2.49 -2.71
C THR A 315 12.15 -3.17 -1.39
N ILE A 316 13.20 -3.98 -1.37
CA ILE A 316 13.66 -4.69 -0.18
C ILE A 316 15.02 -4.11 0.23
N GLY A 317 15.13 -3.70 1.48
CA GLY A 317 16.37 -3.20 2.07
C GLY A 317 17.45 -4.28 2.13
N ALA A 318 18.71 -3.87 2.27
CA ALA A 318 19.88 -4.74 2.08
C ALA A 318 20.01 -5.95 3.02
N SER A 319 19.20 -6.01 4.08
CA SER A 319 19.12 -7.16 4.98
C SER A 319 17.68 -7.53 5.30
N ALA A 320 16.72 -6.89 4.63
CA ALA A 320 15.31 -7.05 4.93
C ALA A 320 14.76 -8.36 4.40
N ILE A 321 13.89 -8.98 5.18
CA ILE A 321 13.23 -10.24 4.82
C ILE A 321 11.72 -10.02 4.79
N PHE A 322 11.10 -10.25 3.63
CA PHE A 322 9.65 -10.27 3.47
C PHE A 322 9.16 -11.66 3.04
N ASP A 323 8.48 -12.35 3.96
CA ASP A 323 7.79 -13.61 3.69
C ASP A 323 6.47 -13.35 2.95
N THR A 324 6.48 -13.67 1.66
CA THR A 324 5.41 -13.29 0.71
C THR A 324 4.25 -14.28 0.62
N ASP A 325 4.43 -15.51 1.10
CA ASP A 325 3.36 -16.52 1.19
C ASP A 325 3.04 -16.93 2.64
N GLY A 326 3.66 -16.25 3.61
CA GLY A 326 3.32 -16.33 5.02
C GLY A 326 3.87 -17.58 5.68
N ALA A 327 3.77 -17.64 7.01
CA ALA A 327 4.39 -18.75 7.76
C ALA A 327 3.89 -20.15 7.38
N ALA A 328 2.66 -20.24 6.82
CA ALA A 328 2.06 -21.48 6.34
C ALA A 328 2.30 -21.76 4.83
N ASN A 329 2.99 -20.87 4.11
CA ASN A 329 3.32 -20.94 2.68
C ASN A 329 2.09 -21.05 1.75
N ASP A 330 0.94 -20.51 2.17
CA ASP A 330 -0.37 -20.63 1.53
C ASP A 330 -0.95 -19.27 1.11
N LYS A 331 -0.31 -18.15 1.47
CA LYS A 331 -0.75 -16.81 1.08
C LYS A 331 -0.24 -16.45 -0.31
N VAL A 332 -0.87 -15.45 -0.92
CA VAL A 332 -0.60 -15.04 -2.30
C VAL A 332 -0.26 -13.55 -2.35
N PHE A 333 0.99 -13.25 -2.66
CA PHE A 333 1.43 -11.91 -3.06
C PHE A 333 1.51 -11.82 -4.58
N THR A 334 0.80 -10.87 -5.20
CA THR A 334 0.70 -10.76 -6.66
C THR A 334 1.32 -9.46 -7.19
N LEU A 335 2.26 -9.57 -8.12
CA LEU A 335 2.69 -8.46 -8.98
C LEU A 335 1.68 -8.32 -10.11
N LEU A 336 0.91 -7.23 -10.12
CA LEU A 336 -0.15 -7.01 -11.09
C LEU A 336 0.38 -6.48 -12.42
N SER A 337 -0.23 -6.95 -13.49
CA SER A 337 -0.19 -6.30 -14.80
C SER A 337 -1.62 -5.97 -15.22
N ALA A 338 -1.89 -4.67 -15.33
CA ALA A 338 -3.26 -4.17 -15.52
C ALA A 338 -3.68 -4.11 -16.99
N PHE A 339 -2.73 -3.87 -17.90
CA PHE A 339 -2.93 -3.68 -19.34
C PHE A 339 -1.68 -4.10 -20.10
N ASP A 340 -1.75 -4.26 -21.43
CA ASP A 340 -0.58 -4.57 -22.26
C ASP A 340 0.49 -3.48 -22.23
N THR A 341 0.05 -2.23 -22.06
CA THR A 341 0.88 -1.02 -22.06
C THR A 341 0.64 -0.17 -20.81
N PRO A 342 0.88 -0.70 -19.59
CA PRO A 342 0.58 0.04 -18.37
C PRO A 342 1.60 1.17 -18.20
N THR A 343 1.24 2.27 -17.53
CA THR A 343 2.19 3.39 -17.28
C THR A 343 3.40 2.96 -16.46
N ALA A 344 3.27 1.90 -15.66
CA ALA A 344 4.32 1.15 -15.00
C ALA A 344 3.87 -0.30 -14.80
N ASP A 345 4.79 -1.25 -14.84
CA ASP A 345 4.53 -2.64 -14.46
C ASP A 345 4.90 -2.88 -12.98
N ALA A 346 4.12 -3.73 -12.31
CA ALA A 346 4.51 -4.20 -11.00
C ALA A 346 5.82 -4.98 -11.12
N SER A 347 6.78 -4.66 -10.25
CA SER A 347 8.13 -5.21 -10.36
C SER A 347 8.82 -5.26 -9.01
N ILE A 348 9.85 -6.10 -8.94
CA ILE A 348 10.77 -6.13 -7.80
C ILE A 348 12.01 -5.35 -8.22
N ALA A 349 12.42 -4.40 -7.38
CA ALA A 349 13.69 -3.69 -7.54
C ALA A 349 14.88 -4.67 -7.48
N ALA A 350 16.07 -4.20 -7.87
CA ALA A 350 17.30 -4.94 -7.60
C ALA A 350 17.39 -5.25 -6.10
N LEU A 351 17.63 -6.52 -5.76
CA LEU A 351 17.81 -6.92 -4.37
C LEU A 351 19.25 -6.57 -3.94
N PRO A 352 19.46 -5.61 -3.04
CA PRO A 352 20.80 -5.27 -2.59
C PRO A 352 21.26 -6.25 -1.50
N GLY A 353 22.55 -6.62 -1.55
CA GLY A 353 23.20 -7.36 -0.46
C GLY A 353 22.52 -8.68 -0.10
N ALA A 354 22.01 -8.77 1.13
CA ALA A 354 21.39 -9.96 1.72
C ALA A 354 19.86 -9.84 1.88
N GLY A 355 19.19 -8.90 1.19
CA GLY A 355 17.72 -8.81 1.20
C GLY A 355 17.06 -10.08 0.63
N GLN A 356 15.97 -10.54 1.24
CA GLN A 356 15.33 -11.81 0.89
C GLN A 356 13.81 -11.69 0.71
N LEU A 357 13.30 -12.50 -0.22
CA LEU A 357 11.88 -12.74 -0.45
C LEU A 357 11.61 -14.24 -0.42
N PRO A 358 11.61 -14.87 0.78
CA PRO A 358 11.21 -16.26 0.88
C PRO A 358 9.75 -16.43 0.45
N GLY A 359 9.43 -17.66 0.01
CA GLY A 359 8.10 -18.02 -0.45
C GLY A 359 7.88 -17.80 -1.94
N LYS A 360 6.62 -18.00 -2.35
CA LYS A 360 6.16 -17.89 -3.74
C LYS A 360 5.49 -16.55 -4.01
N ILE A 361 5.89 -15.91 -5.12
CA ILE A 361 5.23 -14.72 -5.66
C ILE A 361 4.49 -15.10 -6.94
N THR A 362 3.29 -14.55 -7.10
CA THR A 362 2.56 -14.61 -8.37
C THR A 362 2.94 -13.41 -9.22
N VAL A 363 3.42 -13.67 -10.43
CA VAL A 363 3.74 -12.64 -11.43
C VAL A 363 2.69 -12.70 -12.52
N GLN A 364 1.98 -11.59 -12.73
CA GLN A 364 1.04 -11.46 -13.83
C GLN A 364 1.63 -10.68 -14.99
N ARG A 365 1.21 -11.04 -16.20
CA ARG A 365 1.38 -10.20 -17.36
C ARG A 365 0.12 -10.20 -18.21
N TYR A 366 -0.37 -9.01 -18.50
CA TYR A 366 -1.46 -8.83 -19.44
C TYR A 366 -0.95 -9.16 -20.84
N MET A 367 -1.73 -9.95 -21.56
CA MET A 367 -1.50 -10.37 -22.94
C MET A 367 -2.81 -10.21 -23.71
N GLY A 368 -3.24 -8.97 -23.95
CA GLY A 368 -4.47 -8.68 -24.66
C GLY A 368 -4.48 -9.28 -26.06
N ARG A 369 -5.70 -9.40 -26.60
CA ARG A 369 -5.92 -9.88 -27.97
C ARG A 369 -5.24 -8.95 -28.96
N SER A 370 -4.15 -9.42 -29.56
CA SER A 370 -3.30 -8.61 -30.44
C SER A 370 -3.03 -9.27 -31.80
N GLY A 371 -3.55 -10.48 -32.04
CA GLY A 371 -3.48 -11.15 -33.34
C GLY A 371 -4.49 -10.62 -34.36
N VAL A 372 -4.51 -11.22 -35.54
CA VAL A 372 -5.43 -10.83 -36.62
C VAL A 372 -6.86 -11.27 -36.29
N ALA A 373 -7.83 -10.36 -36.34
CA ALA A 373 -9.22 -10.62 -35.95
C ALA A 373 -9.87 -11.78 -36.72
N VAL A 374 -9.56 -11.93 -38.01
CA VAL A 374 -10.05 -13.04 -38.85
C VAL A 374 -9.49 -14.40 -38.43
N ASN A 375 -8.37 -14.42 -37.71
CA ASN A 375 -7.74 -15.61 -37.15
C ASN A 375 -7.99 -15.71 -35.64
N ASN A 376 -9.16 -15.28 -35.17
CA ASN A 376 -9.55 -15.31 -33.76
C ASN A 376 -8.57 -14.60 -32.80
N TYR A 377 -7.74 -13.66 -33.30
CA TYR A 377 -6.65 -13.03 -32.52
C TYR A 377 -5.60 -14.02 -31.99
N GLN A 378 -5.49 -15.20 -32.59
CA GLN A 378 -4.47 -16.19 -32.27
C GLN A 378 -3.08 -15.67 -32.67
N VAL A 379 -2.06 -15.96 -31.85
CA VAL A 379 -0.72 -15.42 -32.09
C VAL A 379 0.38 -16.14 -31.30
N TRP A 380 1.58 -16.26 -31.88
CA TRP A 380 2.77 -16.74 -31.17
C TRP A 380 3.41 -15.64 -30.32
N ARG A 381 4.06 -16.04 -29.21
CA ARG A 381 4.74 -15.15 -28.27
C ARG A 381 5.98 -15.81 -27.72
N ASP A 382 7.07 -15.05 -27.68
CA ASP A 382 8.28 -15.46 -26.95
C ASP A 382 8.13 -15.08 -25.48
N ILE A 383 8.09 -16.08 -24.62
CA ILE A 383 7.89 -15.94 -23.18
C ILE A 383 9.08 -16.51 -22.41
N SER A 384 9.19 -16.14 -21.15
CA SER A 384 10.13 -16.70 -20.19
C SER A 384 9.48 -16.79 -18.82
N SER A 385 10.14 -17.47 -17.87
CA SER A 385 9.63 -17.54 -16.50
C SER A 385 10.39 -16.60 -15.55
N PRO A 386 9.74 -15.57 -14.97
CA PRO A 386 10.34 -14.68 -13.98
C PRO A 386 10.39 -15.27 -12.57
N VAL A 387 9.83 -16.47 -12.38
CA VAL A 387 9.80 -17.24 -11.13
C VAL A 387 10.09 -18.72 -11.41
N ASN A 388 10.47 -19.47 -10.39
CA ASN A 388 10.65 -20.91 -10.50
C ASN A 388 9.29 -21.63 -10.44
N SER A 389 8.70 -21.86 -11.61
CA SER A 389 7.34 -22.40 -11.78
C SER A 389 7.28 -23.49 -12.84
N THR A 390 6.13 -24.16 -12.93
CA THR A 390 5.88 -25.25 -13.89
C THR A 390 4.92 -24.86 -14.99
N VAL A 391 4.80 -25.72 -16.01
CA VAL A 391 3.76 -25.59 -17.05
C VAL A 391 2.35 -25.69 -16.48
N SER A 392 2.13 -26.48 -15.42
CA SER A 392 0.84 -26.55 -14.74
C SER A 392 0.48 -25.22 -14.06
N ASP A 393 1.48 -24.47 -13.56
CA ASP A 393 1.24 -23.13 -13.04
C ASP A 393 0.77 -22.18 -14.14
N LEU A 394 1.38 -22.24 -15.33
CA LEU A 394 0.95 -21.51 -16.52
C LEU A 394 -0.49 -21.84 -16.91
N GLN A 395 -0.84 -23.14 -16.91
CA GLN A 395 -2.15 -23.66 -17.27
C GLN A 395 -3.31 -23.14 -16.40
N ASN A 396 -3.03 -22.59 -15.21
CA ASN A 396 -4.03 -21.87 -14.40
C ASN A 396 -4.54 -20.60 -15.10
N SER A 397 -3.80 -20.09 -16.08
CA SER A 397 -4.06 -18.82 -16.76
C SER A 397 -4.24 -18.97 -18.27
N LEU A 398 -3.39 -19.77 -18.93
CA LEU A 398 -3.42 -19.99 -20.38
C LEU A 398 -3.23 -21.48 -20.71
N PRO A 399 -4.03 -22.05 -21.63
CA PRO A 399 -3.92 -23.46 -21.99
C PRO A 399 -2.56 -23.75 -22.66
N VAL A 400 -2.03 -24.95 -22.40
CA VAL A 400 -0.85 -25.48 -23.08
C VAL A 400 -1.21 -26.87 -23.61
N THR A 401 -1.32 -27.01 -24.93
CA THR A 401 -1.65 -28.26 -25.62
C THR A 401 -0.37 -28.98 -26.06
N GLY A 402 -0.50 -30.27 -26.37
CA GLY A 402 0.58 -31.16 -26.78
C GLY A 402 0.20 -32.60 -26.46
N THR A 403 1.13 -33.52 -26.67
CA THR A 403 0.91 -34.95 -26.40
C THR A 403 1.42 -35.41 -25.01
N PHE A 404 1.97 -34.48 -24.22
CA PHE A 404 2.43 -34.73 -22.85
C PHE A 404 1.28 -34.97 -21.84
N THR A 405 1.60 -35.62 -20.72
CA THR A 405 0.60 -35.90 -19.67
C THR A 405 0.15 -34.61 -18.97
N GLY A 406 -1.17 -34.39 -18.89
CA GLY A 406 -1.73 -33.17 -18.29
C GLY A 406 -1.76 -31.96 -19.24
N ALA A 407 -1.67 -32.19 -20.55
CA ALA A 407 -1.94 -31.16 -21.55
C ALA A 407 -3.36 -30.60 -21.42
N SER A 408 -3.50 -29.31 -21.75
CA SER A 408 -4.81 -28.65 -21.85
C SER A 408 -5.54 -29.14 -23.10
N THR A 409 -6.87 -29.09 -23.06
CA THR A 409 -7.71 -29.38 -24.22
C THR A 409 -8.24 -28.07 -24.82
N VAL A 410 -7.89 -27.80 -26.07
CA VAL A 410 -8.46 -26.71 -26.86
C VAL A 410 -9.10 -27.31 -28.12
N PRO A 411 -10.37 -27.02 -28.44
CA PRO A 411 -11.02 -27.57 -29.63
C PRO A 411 -10.23 -27.28 -30.91
N GLY A 412 -9.91 -28.34 -31.68
CA GLY A 412 -9.16 -28.22 -32.93
C GLY A 412 -7.63 -28.15 -32.76
N ALA A 413 -7.11 -28.14 -31.53
CA ALA A 413 -5.68 -28.20 -31.26
C ALA A 413 -5.26 -29.62 -30.86
N SER A 414 -4.36 -30.23 -31.63
CA SER A 414 -3.80 -31.56 -31.34
C SER A 414 -2.27 -31.57 -31.21
N GLY A 415 -1.59 -30.50 -31.62
CA GLY A 415 -0.13 -30.36 -31.53
C GLY A 415 0.32 -29.62 -30.28
N ALA A 416 1.64 -29.58 -30.06
CA ALA A 416 2.23 -28.73 -29.05
C ALA A 416 1.90 -27.25 -29.32
N SER A 417 1.55 -26.51 -28.27
CA SER A 417 1.32 -25.07 -28.33
C SER A 417 2.42 -24.28 -27.62
N MET A 418 3.48 -24.95 -27.19
CA MET A 418 4.63 -24.31 -26.57
C MET A 418 5.88 -25.10 -26.93
N PHE A 419 6.96 -24.38 -27.23
CA PHE A 419 8.19 -24.92 -27.78
C PHE A 419 9.40 -24.31 -27.09
N GLY A 420 10.43 -25.12 -26.91
CA GLY A 420 11.77 -24.65 -26.62
C GLY A 420 12.61 -24.62 -27.90
N TYR A 421 13.72 -23.89 -27.84
CA TYR A 421 14.72 -23.88 -28.89
C TYR A 421 16.04 -24.50 -28.39
N ASP A 422 16.69 -25.30 -29.24
CA ASP A 422 18.00 -25.91 -29.03
C ASP A 422 18.90 -25.62 -30.23
N GLU A 423 19.82 -24.68 -30.06
CA GLU A 423 20.78 -24.26 -31.09
C GLU A 423 21.75 -25.38 -31.48
N THR A 424 21.89 -26.42 -30.65
CA THR A 424 22.83 -27.51 -30.91
C THR A 424 22.31 -28.53 -31.93
N VAL A 425 21.05 -28.39 -32.35
CA VAL A 425 20.46 -29.23 -33.39
C VAL A 425 21.00 -28.79 -34.75
N ILE A 426 21.70 -29.71 -35.41
CA ILE A 426 22.39 -29.47 -36.69
C ILE A 426 21.94 -30.44 -37.80
N THR A 427 20.85 -31.16 -37.56
CA THR A 427 20.27 -32.14 -38.47
C THR A 427 18.83 -31.75 -38.76
N ASP A 428 18.40 -31.88 -40.00
CA ASP A 428 17.01 -31.71 -40.41
C ASP A 428 16.05 -32.52 -39.50
N THR A 429 15.23 -31.81 -38.73
CA THR A 429 14.18 -32.39 -37.87
C THR A 429 12.77 -32.11 -38.38
N ASN A 430 12.62 -31.18 -39.33
CA ASN A 430 11.34 -30.71 -39.83
C ASN A 430 10.93 -31.37 -41.17
N GLY A 431 11.86 -32.08 -41.83
CA GLY A 431 11.67 -32.86 -43.04
C GLY A 431 11.75 -32.06 -44.35
N ASP A 432 12.26 -30.82 -44.34
CA ASP A 432 12.43 -29.98 -45.53
C ASP A 432 13.75 -30.24 -46.29
N ALA A 433 14.56 -31.19 -45.81
CA ALA A 433 15.86 -31.58 -46.34
C ALA A 433 16.95 -30.50 -46.26
N VAL A 434 16.80 -29.50 -45.38
CA VAL A 434 17.77 -28.43 -45.14
C VAL A 434 18.11 -28.38 -43.64
N ASN A 435 19.40 -28.38 -43.31
CA ASN A 435 19.83 -28.10 -41.93
C ASN A 435 19.80 -26.58 -41.70
N ASP A 436 18.81 -26.07 -40.97
CA ASP A 436 18.66 -24.64 -40.72
C ASP A 436 18.13 -24.29 -39.33
N ILE A 437 17.87 -23.00 -39.11
CA ILE A 437 17.38 -22.47 -37.82
C ILE A 437 16.01 -23.07 -37.42
N ASN A 438 15.24 -23.63 -38.35
CA ASN A 438 13.92 -24.18 -38.06
C ASN A 438 14.01 -25.58 -37.43
N ASP A 439 15.18 -26.22 -37.44
CA ASP A 439 15.36 -27.55 -36.87
C ASP A 439 15.50 -27.58 -35.34
N GLY A 440 15.88 -26.44 -34.74
CA GLY A 440 16.12 -26.33 -33.30
C GLY A 440 14.88 -26.35 -32.43
N TRP A 441 13.67 -26.34 -33.02
CA TRP A 441 12.42 -26.32 -32.26
C TRP A 441 12.04 -27.70 -31.72
N PHE A 442 11.64 -27.75 -30.44
CA PHE A 442 11.13 -28.96 -29.82
C PHE A 442 9.93 -28.67 -28.92
N ASP A 443 8.99 -29.61 -28.86
CA ASP A 443 7.80 -29.54 -28.01
C ASP A 443 8.18 -29.34 -26.53
N PHE A 444 7.54 -28.39 -25.87
CA PHE A 444 7.73 -28.17 -24.44
C PHE A 444 6.38 -28.08 -23.71
N PRO A 445 6.08 -28.98 -22.75
CA PRO A 445 6.83 -30.18 -22.40
C PRO A 445 6.91 -31.21 -23.54
N ALA A 446 8.02 -31.94 -23.63
CA ALA A 446 8.25 -32.95 -24.66
C ALA A 446 7.41 -34.22 -24.44
N ASP A 447 7.05 -34.93 -25.51
CA ASP A 447 6.31 -36.20 -25.47
C ASP A 447 7.21 -37.43 -25.24
N ASN A 448 7.97 -37.39 -24.17
CA ASN A 448 8.94 -38.44 -23.81
C ASN A 448 8.84 -38.83 -22.33
N GLY A 449 7.62 -38.81 -21.78
CA GLY A 449 7.34 -39.10 -20.38
C GLY A 449 7.30 -37.86 -19.48
N ASN A 450 7.46 -36.66 -20.04
CA ASN A 450 7.22 -35.41 -19.31
C ASN A 450 5.72 -35.11 -19.16
N SER A 451 5.42 -34.16 -18.27
CA SER A 451 4.05 -33.76 -17.94
C SER A 451 3.95 -32.24 -17.76
N SER A 452 2.75 -31.75 -17.47
CA SER A 452 2.56 -30.35 -17.07
C SER A 452 3.33 -29.95 -15.80
N THR A 453 3.86 -30.89 -15.01
CA THR A 453 4.70 -30.54 -13.84
C THR A 453 6.15 -30.20 -14.22
N THR A 454 6.49 -30.18 -15.52
CA THR A 454 7.81 -29.77 -16.00
C THR A 454 8.09 -28.31 -15.64
N PHE A 455 9.27 -28.04 -15.11
CA PHE A 455 9.72 -26.70 -14.74
C PHE A 455 10.24 -25.92 -15.94
N PHE A 456 9.95 -24.63 -15.97
CA PHE A 456 10.67 -23.70 -16.85
C PHE A 456 12.15 -23.66 -16.46
N THR A 457 13.03 -23.59 -17.46
CA THR A 457 14.46 -23.43 -17.23
C THR A 457 14.79 -21.97 -16.98
N GLN A 458 15.54 -21.68 -15.91
CA GLN A 458 15.96 -20.33 -15.57
C GLN A 458 16.67 -19.65 -16.75
N GLY A 459 16.21 -18.47 -17.15
CA GLY A 459 16.84 -17.68 -18.21
C GLY A 459 16.65 -18.21 -19.64
N LYS A 460 15.92 -19.32 -19.83
CA LYS A 460 15.54 -19.82 -21.16
C LYS A 460 14.29 -19.11 -21.66
N GLY A 461 14.24 -18.81 -22.95
CA GLY A 461 13.02 -18.36 -23.62
C GLY A 461 12.29 -19.54 -24.27
N TYR A 462 10.99 -19.39 -24.43
CA TYR A 462 10.08 -20.37 -25.02
C TYR A 462 9.14 -19.65 -25.97
N GLN A 463 8.71 -20.31 -27.03
CA GLN A 463 7.65 -19.80 -27.89
C GLN A 463 6.33 -20.44 -27.45
N MET A 464 5.28 -19.64 -27.27
CA MET A 464 3.96 -20.10 -26.88
C MET A 464 2.89 -19.56 -27.83
N PHE A 465 1.97 -20.45 -28.23
CA PHE A 465 0.79 -20.08 -28.98
C PHE A 465 -0.31 -19.59 -28.03
N ILE A 466 -0.76 -18.37 -28.26
CA ILE A 466 -1.91 -17.80 -27.58
C ILE A 466 -3.13 -18.05 -28.44
N PHE A 467 -4.06 -18.88 -27.94
CA PHE A 467 -5.29 -19.28 -28.65
C PHE A 467 -6.33 -18.17 -28.82
N GLY A 468 -5.98 -16.92 -28.49
CA GLY A 468 -6.78 -15.73 -28.76
C GLY A 468 -8.22 -15.82 -28.23
N SER A 469 -9.16 -16.09 -29.13
CA SER A 469 -10.60 -16.14 -28.86
C SER A 469 -11.16 -17.52 -28.54
N ASP A 470 -10.33 -18.55 -28.59
CA ASP A 470 -10.81 -19.91 -28.39
C ASP A 470 -10.95 -20.24 -26.90
N ALA A 471 -11.85 -21.16 -26.58
CA ALA A 471 -11.96 -21.69 -25.22
C ALA A 471 -10.71 -22.55 -24.89
N PRO A 472 -10.15 -22.47 -23.67
CA PRO A 472 -10.69 -21.79 -22.50
C PRO A 472 -10.26 -20.32 -22.31
N VAL A 473 -9.49 -19.72 -23.23
CA VAL A 473 -8.94 -18.36 -23.06
C VAL A 473 -10.05 -17.32 -22.83
N VAL A 474 -11.10 -17.34 -23.66
CA VAL A 474 -12.25 -16.42 -23.51
C VAL A 474 -13.17 -16.75 -22.35
N THR A 475 -13.34 -18.04 -22.03
CA THR A 475 -14.21 -18.47 -20.93
C THR A 475 -13.59 -18.19 -19.57
N ASN A 476 -12.26 -18.11 -19.49
CA ASN A 476 -11.51 -17.74 -18.29
C ASN A 476 -11.47 -16.21 -18.06
N GLY A 477 -12.04 -15.42 -18.97
CA GLY A 477 -12.27 -13.98 -18.80
C GLY A 477 -11.01 -13.11 -18.73
N ASN A 478 -9.82 -13.68 -18.94
CA ASN A 478 -8.57 -12.95 -18.83
C ASN A 478 -7.56 -13.49 -19.85
N ALA A 479 -7.20 -12.65 -20.82
CA ALA A 479 -5.95 -12.80 -21.55
C ALA A 479 -4.81 -12.29 -20.64
N LYS A 480 -4.64 -12.97 -19.50
CA LYS A 480 -3.60 -12.69 -18.50
C LYS A 480 -2.81 -13.96 -18.33
N TRP A 481 -1.53 -13.86 -18.57
CA TRP A 481 -0.56 -14.86 -18.20
C TRP A 481 -0.20 -14.69 -16.72
N SER A 482 -0.09 -15.79 -15.98
CA SER A 482 0.30 -15.76 -14.58
C SER A 482 1.17 -16.97 -14.23
N LEU A 483 2.27 -16.72 -13.54
CA LEU A 483 3.14 -17.76 -12.98
C LEU A 483 3.34 -17.53 -11.49
N ARG A 484 3.40 -18.61 -10.71
CA ARG A 484 3.61 -18.54 -9.27
C ARG A 484 4.75 -19.44 -8.86
N GLY A 485 5.75 -18.88 -8.19
CA GLY A 485 6.89 -19.64 -7.71
C GLY A 485 7.84 -18.77 -6.89
N PRO A 486 8.88 -19.36 -6.27
CA PRO A 486 9.98 -18.58 -5.72
C PRO A 486 10.60 -17.71 -6.79
N ILE A 487 11.01 -16.49 -6.45
CA ILE A 487 11.63 -15.60 -7.42
C ILE A 487 13.02 -16.11 -7.81
N TRP A 488 13.42 -15.82 -9.05
CA TRP A 488 14.83 -15.86 -9.41
C TRP A 488 15.49 -14.55 -8.95
N ASN A 489 16.57 -14.65 -8.17
CA ASN A 489 17.41 -13.53 -7.79
C ASN A 489 18.91 -13.85 -7.90
N GLY A 490 19.74 -12.80 -8.01
CA GLY A 490 21.19 -12.92 -8.06
C GLY A 490 21.77 -12.84 -9.47
N THR A 491 22.88 -13.52 -9.73
CA THR A 491 23.56 -13.52 -11.05
C THR A 491 23.38 -14.87 -11.73
N PHE A 492 23.08 -14.87 -13.03
CA PHE A 492 22.80 -16.07 -13.81
C PHE A 492 23.63 -16.14 -15.09
N ASN A 493 23.86 -17.37 -15.55
CA ASN A 493 24.35 -17.66 -16.91
C ASN A 493 23.12 -18.00 -17.76
N LEU A 494 22.88 -17.23 -18.82
CA LEU A 494 21.84 -17.54 -19.78
C LEU A 494 22.33 -18.62 -20.75
N PRO A 495 21.46 -19.56 -21.18
CA PRO A 495 21.86 -20.68 -22.02
C PRO A 495 22.13 -20.18 -23.44
N VAL A 496 23.41 -20.00 -23.78
CA VAL A 496 23.86 -19.65 -25.14
C VAL A 496 24.90 -20.65 -25.63
N THR A 497 24.76 -21.08 -26.88
CA THR A 497 25.69 -21.98 -27.56
C THR A 497 25.99 -21.49 -28.98
N LEU A 498 27.05 -22.05 -29.57
CA LEU A 498 27.37 -21.90 -30.99
C LEU A 498 27.79 -23.27 -31.53
N THR A 499 26.99 -23.79 -32.46
CA THR A 499 27.14 -25.11 -33.08
C THR A 499 27.11 -24.95 -34.59
N ASN A 500 27.98 -25.67 -35.31
CA ASN A 500 28.08 -25.55 -36.76
C ASN A 500 27.10 -26.51 -37.44
N SER A 501 26.11 -25.98 -38.18
CA SER A 501 25.17 -26.77 -39.00
C SER A 501 25.67 -27.08 -40.42
N GLY A 502 26.73 -26.41 -40.88
CA GLY A 502 27.27 -26.50 -42.25
C GLY A 502 28.33 -27.58 -42.45
N PRO A 503 28.59 -28.00 -43.72
CA PRO A 503 29.67 -28.93 -44.03
C PRO A 503 31.05 -28.32 -43.73
N GLY A 504 31.87 -29.02 -42.94
CA GLY A 504 33.22 -28.58 -42.58
C GLY A 504 33.27 -27.79 -41.26
N SER A 505 34.03 -26.70 -41.23
CA SER A 505 34.22 -25.83 -40.05
C SER A 505 33.71 -24.41 -40.25
N THR A 506 32.86 -24.18 -41.25
CA THR A 506 32.35 -22.86 -41.63
C THR A 506 30.92 -22.69 -41.12
N TYR A 507 30.73 -21.76 -40.18
CA TYR A 507 29.43 -21.43 -39.63
C TYR A 507 28.52 -20.74 -40.66
N SER A 508 27.25 -21.14 -40.69
CA SER A 508 26.20 -20.46 -41.44
C SER A 508 25.75 -19.22 -40.68
N ALA A 509 26.05 -18.03 -41.19
CA ALA A 509 25.59 -16.79 -40.58
C ALA A 509 24.05 -16.66 -40.55
N ALA A 510 23.32 -17.42 -41.36
CA ALA A 510 21.86 -17.42 -41.31
C ALA A 510 21.32 -18.36 -40.21
N ASN A 511 22.00 -19.48 -39.95
CA ASN A 511 21.43 -20.59 -39.19
C ASN A 511 22.08 -20.79 -37.81
N ASP A 512 23.38 -20.52 -37.68
CA ASP A 512 24.15 -20.89 -36.48
C ASP A 512 24.20 -19.76 -35.45
N GLY A 513 24.25 -20.14 -34.17
CA GLY A 513 24.47 -19.24 -33.04
C GLY A 513 23.23 -18.51 -32.53
N TRP A 514 22.05 -18.74 -33.10
CA TRP A 514 20.80 -18.15 -32.61
C TRP A 514 20.34 -18.86 -31.34
N ASN A 515 20.13 -18.09 -30.27
CA ASN A 515 19.71 -18.63 -28.98
C ASN A 515 18.49 -17.88 -28.46
N LEU A 516 17.43 -18.61 -28.13
CA LEU A 516 16.25 -18.06 -27.47
C LEU A 516 16.43 -18.10 -25.94
N VAL A 517 16.77 -16.94 -25.39
CA VAL A 517 16.92 -16.72 -23.95
C VAL A 517 15.73 -15.93 -23.42
N GLY A 518 15.66 -15.75 -22.10
CA GLY A 518 14.51 -15.12 -21.47
C GLY A 518 14.90 -14.24 -20.30
N ASN A 519 14.09 -13.22 -20.03
CA ASN A 519 14.24 -12.42 -18.83
C ASN A 519 13.91 -13.30 -17.60
N PRO A 520 14.88 -13.60 -16.72
CA PRO A 520 14.64 -14.46 -15.56
C PRO A 520 14.06 -13.67 -14.38
N TYR A 521 14.07 -12.33 -14.40
CA TYR A 521 13.70 -11.56 -13.23
C TYR A 521 12.23 -11.15 -13.21
N PRO A 522 11.61 -11.03 -12.02
CA PRO A 522 10.33 -10.37 -11.85
C PRO A 522 10.47 -8.84 -11.92
N SER A 523 11.10 -8.35 -12.99
CA SER A 523 11.32 -6.93 -13.28
C SER A 523 11.61 -6.76 -14.77
N THR A 524 11.33 -5.57 -15.31
CA THR A 524 11.93 -5.16 -16.58
C THR A 524 13.45 -5.21 -16.47
N ILE A 525 14.14 -5.70 -17.51
CA ILE A 525 15.60 -5.65 -17.60
C ILE A 525 16.05 -4.70 -18.71
N ASP A 526 17.26 -4.17 -18.56
CA ASP A 526 17.86 -3.22 -19.47
C ASP A 526 19.15 -3.79 -20.09
N TRP A 527 19.12 -4.04 -21.41
CA TRP A 527 20.23 -4.56 -22.20
C TRP A 527 21.47 -3.65 -22.22
N GLY A 528 21.27 -2.34 -22.02
CA GLY A 528 22.33 -1.33 -21.98
C GLY A 528 22.84 -1.01 -20.57
N ALA A 529 22.36 -1.70 -19.53
CA ALA A 529 22.79 -1.49 -18.16
C ALA A 529 24.13 -2.19 -17.84
N GLY A 530 24.85 -1.66 -16.85
CA GLY A 530 25.96 -2.38 -16.23
C GLY A 530 25.44 -3.59 -15.46
N GLY A 531 26.03 -4.77 -15.67
CA GLY A 531 25.56 -6.03 -15.07
C GLY A 531 25.43 -7.19 -16.05
N TRP A 532 25.72 -6.96 -17.33
CA TRP A 532 25.87 -7.98 -18.36
C TRP A 532 27.33 -8.35 -18.60
N THR A 533 27.61 -9.63 -18.83
CA THR A 533 28.81 -10.09 -19.55
C THR A 533 28.35 -10.64 -20.89
N LYS A 534 28.87 -10.12 -21.99
CA LYS A 534 28.50 -10.49 -23.37
C LYS A 534 29.77 -10.87 -24.14
N THR A 535 30.24 -12.11 -24.00
CA THR A 535 31.45 -12.59 -24.69
C THR A 535 31.06 -13.45 -25.88
N ASN A 536 31.69 -13.21 -27.03
CA ASN A 536 31.45 -13.95 -28.29
C ASN A 536 29.97 -13.93 -28.72
N LEU A 537 29.32 -12.78 -28.52
CA LEU A 537 27.94 -12.51 -28.89
C LEU A 537 27.88 -11.18 -29.65
N ASP A 538 26.91 -11.06 -30.55
CA ASP A 538 26.55 -9.76 -31.11
C ASP A 538 25.93 -8.89 -30.01
N ASP A 539 26.22 -7.58 -30.00
CA ASP A 539 25.52 -6.65 -29.09
C ASP A 539 24.13 -6.30 -29.66
N ALA A 540 23.29 -7.33 -29.70
CA ALA A 540 22.01 -7.33 -30.35
C ALA A 540 20.99 -8.20 -29.60
N ILE A 541 19.76 -7.72 -29.54
CA ILE A 541 18.59 -8.51 -29.15
C ILE A 541 17.51 -8.39 -30.21
N TYR A 542 16.74 -9.48 -30.37
CA TYR A 542 15.62 -9.55 -31.29
C TYR A 542 14.39 -10.12 -30.57
N ILE A 543 13.23 -9.55 -30.85
CA ILE A 543 11.95 -10.01 -30.34
C ILE A 543 11.02 -10.12 -31.55
N ASP A 544 10.42 -11.29 -31.69
CA ASP A 544 9.58 -11.59 -32.83
C ASP A 544 8.22 -10.91 -32.67
N ASP A 545 7.78 -10.18 -33.70
CA ASP A 545 6.44 -9.61 -33.77
C ASP A 545 5.57 -10.42 -34.72
N TYR A 546 4.75 -11.27 -34.10
CA TYR A 546 3.83 -12.18 -34.76
C TYR A 546 2.45 -11.56 -35.08
N ASN A 547 2.26 -10.24 -34.91
CA ASN A 547 0.98 -9.58 -35.18
C ASN A 547 0.73 -9.28 -36.68
N HIS A 548 1.41 -9.97 -37.60
CA HIS A 548 1.31 -9.71 -39.05
C HIS A 548 1.38 -10.99 -39.89
N ASP A 549 0.83 -10.95 -41.10
CA ASP A 549 0.83 -12.07 -42.06
C ASP A 549 2.25 -12.43 -42.56
N GLN A 550 3.22 -11.52 -42.35
CA GLN A 550 4.66 -11.74 -42.53
C GLN A 550 5.37 -11.28 -41.24
N PRO A 551 6.00 -12.18 -40.47
CA PRO A 551 6.61 -11.82 -39.18
C PRO A 551 7.71 -10.77 -39.38
N VAL A 552 7.75 -9.79 -38.49
CA VAL A 552 8.77 -8.74 -38.44
C VAL A 552 9.46 -8.81 -37.09
N PHE A 553 10.76 -8.50 -37.03
CA PHE A 553 11.51 -8.51 -35.78
C PHE A 553 11.66 -7.09 -35.24
N ALA A 554 11.33 -6.89 -33.98
CA ALA A 554 11.80 -5.74 -33.21
C ALA A 554 13.24 -6.02 -32.79
N SER A 555 14.15 -5.08 -33.02
CA SER A 555 15.56 -5.30 -32.69
C SER A 555 16.16 -4.11 -31.96
N TYR A 556 17.20 -4.38 -31.17
CA TYR A 556 18.06 -3.37 -30.58
C TYR A 556 19.50 -3.81 -30.79
N VAL A 557 20.20 -3.14 -31.71
CA VAL A 557 21.53 -3.54 -32.20
C VAL A 557 22.49 -2.38 -32.05
N ASN A 558 23.62 -2.59 -31.38
CA ASN A 558 24.68 -1.58 -31.17
C ASN A 558 24.13 -0.23 -30.67
N GLY A 559 23.20 -0.27 -29.72
CA GLY A 559 22.60 0.92 -29.13
C GLY A 559 21.36 1.48 -29.86
N VAL A 560 20.97 0.91 -31.02
CA VAL A 560 19.92 1.44 -31.90
C VAL A 560 18.74 0.49 -31.99
N GLY A 561 17.54 1.00 -31.67
CA GLY A 561 16.27 0.28 -31.81
C GLY A 561 15.69 0.37 -33.22
N THR A 562 15.17 -0.74 -33.75
CA THR A 562 14.45 -0.83 -35.03
C THR A 562 13.09 -1.50 -34.83
N ASN A 563 12.09 -1.13 -35.62
CA ASN A 563 10.74 -1.72 -35.59
C ASN A 563 10.06 -1.66 -34.19
N GLY A 564 10.34 -0.60 -33.43
CA GLY A 564 9.82 -0.46 -32.05
C GLY A 564 10.61 -1.24 -30.99
N GLY A 565 11.70 -1.92 -31.39
CA GLY A 565 12.64 -2.53 -30.46
C GLY A 565 13.34 -1.48 -29.58
N SER A 566 13.65 -1.87 -28.36
CA SER A 566 14.27 -1.01 -27.36
C SER A 566 15.27 -1.81 -26.53
N ARG A 567 16.12 -1.12 -25.76
CA ARG A 567 17.00 -1.75 -24.76
C ARG A 567 16.27 -2.45 -23.61
N TYR A 568 14.97 -2.15 -23.41
CA TYR A 568 14.19 -2.73 -22.32
C TYR A 568 13.50 -4.02 -22.75
N ILE A 569 13.66 -5.06 -21.94
CA ILE A 569 13.04 -6.37 -22.14
C ILE A 569 12.07 -6.59 -20.97
N ALA A 570 10.80 -6.83 -21.29
CA ALA A 570 9.75 -6.95 -20.30
C ALA A 570 9.97 -8.16 -19.37
N MET A 571 9.38 -8.10 -18.17
CA MET A 571 9.27 -9.26 -17.30
C MET A 571 8.58 -10.40 -18.05
N GLY A 572 9.19 -11.59 -18.03
CA GLY A 572 8.60 -12.76 -18.69
C GLY A 572 8.67 -12.79 -20.21
N GLN A 573 9.48 -11.91 -20.82
CA GLN A 573 9.72 -11.88 -22.26
C GLN A 573 10.88 -12.81 -22.65
N GLY A 574 10.64 -13.67 -23.64
CA GLY A 574 11.69 -14.36 -24.39
C GLY A 574 12.30 -13.42 -25.44
N PHE A 575 13.60 -13.53 -25.69
CA PHE A 575 14.30 -12.73 -26.70
C PHE A 575 15.48 -13.49 -27.29
N TRP A 576 15.76 -13.24 -28.56
CA TRP A 576 16.85 -13.86 -29.28
C TRP A 576 18.14 -13.09 -29.12
N VAL A 577 19.24 -13.83 -28.98
CA VAL A 577 20.62 -13.35 -29.06
C VAL A 577 21.39 -14.21 -30.05
N LYS A 578 22.52 -13.71 -30.54
CA LYS A 578 23.35 -14.43 -31.51
C LYS A 578 24.79 -14.55 -31.04
N ALA A 579 25.28 -15.78 -30.94
CA ALA A 579 26.69 -16.09 -30.74
C ALA A 579 27.46 -15.93 -32.06
N ASN A 580 28.62 -15.29 -31.99
CA ASN A 580 29.46 -14.99 -33.16
C ASN A 580 30.85 -15.64 -33.10
N ALA A 581 31.19 -16.29 -31.99
CA ALA A 581 32.39 -17.10 -31.85
C ALA A 581 32.20 -18.22 -30.80
N LEU A 582 33.09 -19.21 -30.83
CA LEU A 582 33.07 -20.35 -29.91
C LEU A 582 33.15 -19.93 -28.44
N SER A 583 32.59 -20.75 -27.56
CA SER A 583 32.50 -20.47 -26.11
C SER A 583 31.79 -19.14 -25.79
N PRO A 584 30.55 -18.94 -26.28
CA PRO A 584 29.77 -17.75 -25.93
C PRO A 584 29.45 -17.72 -24.43
N VAL A 585 29.45 -16.51 -23.87
CA VAL A 585 29.09 -16.29 -22.46
C VAL A 585 28.14 -15.12 -22.38
N LEU A 586 26.92 -15.39 -21.89
CA LEU A 586 25.94 -14.38 -21.52
C LEU A 586 25.62 -14.50 -20.03
N THR A 587 26.12 -13.57 -19.22
CA THR A 587 25.77 -13.50 -17.79
C THR A 587 24.94 -12.25 -17.50
N ILE A 588 23.99 -12.37 -16.57
CA ILE A 588 23.07 -11.30 -16.17
C ILE A 588 23.06 -11.19 -14.64
N SER A 589 23.02 -9.97 -14.09
CA SER A 589 22.95 -9.72 -12.64
C SER A 589 21.80 -8.79 -12.28
N GLU A 590 21.42 -8.73 -11.00
CA GLU A 590 20.38 -7.84 -10.46
C GLU A 590 20.49 -6.37 -10.92
N ASN A 591 21.69 -5.88 -11.19
CA ASN A 591 21.96 -4.50 -11.60
C ASN A 591 21.32 -4.09 -12.94
N VAL A 592 20.89 -5.06 -13.74
CA VAL A 592 20.20 -4.79 -15.02
C VAL A 592 18.72 -4.49 -14.85
N LYS A 593 18.14 -4.70 -13.66
CA LYS A 593 16.71 -4.46 -13.40
C LYS A 593 16.40 -2.97 -13.51
N ALA A 594 15.47 -2.62 -14.40
CA ALA A 594 14.91 -1.29 -14.56
C ALA A 594 13.48 -1.23 -13.97
N SER A 595 13.36 -1.51 -12.67
CA SER A 595 12.07 -1.60 -11.97
C SER A 595 11.22 -0.34 -12.13
N GLY A 596 9.91 -0.50 -12.30
CA GLY A 596 8.97 0.60 -12.52
C GLY A 596 9.02 1.21 -13.92
N THR A 597 9.90 0.72 -14.80
CA THR A 597 9.93 1.14 -16.22
C THR A 597 8.79 0.47 -16.98
N GLN A 598 7.97 1.27 -17.66
CA GLN A 598 6.97 0.78 -18.61
C GLN A 598 7.67 -0.07 -19.68
N THR A 599 7.19 -1.29 -19.86
CA THR A 599 7.54 -2.09 -21.03
C THR A 599 6.30 -2.65 -21.69
N THR A 600 6.43 -2.92 -22.99
CA THR A 600 5.45 -3.73 -23.69
C THR A 600 6.06 -5.08 -23.96
N LEU A 601 5.26 -6.14 -23.78
CA LEU A 601 5.65 -7.51 -24.08
C LEU A 601 5.68 -7.77 -25.60
N PHE A 602 5.43 -6.74 -26.43
CA PHE A 602 5.43 -6.83 -27.90
C PHE A 602 5.40 -5.43 -28.56
N ARG A 603 5.47 -5.41 -29.90
CA ARG A 603 5.48 -4.21 -30.73
C ARG A 603 4.16 -3.43 -30.65
N LYS A 604 4.25 -2.10 -30.70
CA LYS A 604 3.11 -1.16 -30.60
C LYS A 604 2.44 -0.80 -31.92
N ALA A 605 3.19 -0.62 -33.02
CA ALA A 605 2.71 -0.28 -34.36
C ALA A 605 3.90 -0.18 -35.35
N TYR A 606 3.63 0.10 -36.62
CA TYR A 606 4.66 0.58 -37.55
C TYR A 606 5.29 1.89 -37.03
N PRO A 607 6.62 2.09 -37.19
CA PRO A 607 7.21 3.40 -36.96
C PRO A 607 6.68 4.40 -38.00
N ASP A 608 5.95 5.41 -37.55
CA ASP A 608 5.60 6.56 -38.40
C ASP A 608 6.86 7.38 -38.69
N ASN A 609 7.02 7.83 -39.94
CA ASN A 609 8.15 8.65 -40.43
C ASN A 609 9.52 7.93 -40.46
N LEU A 610 9.57 6.67 -40.91
CA LEU A 610 10.83 5.96 -41.10
C LEU A 610 11.36 6.06 -42.54
N LEU A 611 12.58 6.56 -42.72
CA LEU A 611 13.34 6.46 -43.98
C LEU A 611 14.25 5.23 -43.91
N ARG A 612 14.07 4.28 -44.83
CA ARG A 612 15.01 3.16 -45.02
C ARG A 612 15.93 3.43 -46.20
N ILE A 613 17.22 3.21 -46.00
CA ILE A 613 18.22 3.19 -47.07
C ILE A 613 18.89 1.83 -47.03
N THR A 614 18.85 1.11 -48.14
CA THR A 614 19.65 -0.10 -48.36
C THR A 614 20.86 0.32 -49.21
N LEU A 615 22.06 0.21 -48.65
CA LEU A 615 23.29 0.23 -49.46
C LEU A 615 23.64 -1.21 -49.84
N ALA A 616 23.61 -1.50 -51.13
CA ALA A 616 24.23 -2.68 -51.70
C ALA A 616 25.47 -2.21 -52.50
N SER A 617 26.64 -2.80 -52.27
CA SER A 617 27.75 -2.64 -53.21
C SER A 617 27.55 -3.66 -54.34
N THR A 618 27.38 -3.18 -55.57
CA THR A 618 27.67 -4.00 -56.73
C THR A 618 29.17 -3.97 -56.97
N THR A 619 29.87 -5.02 -56.58
CA THR A 619 30.91 -5.69 -57.40
C THR A 619 31.41 -6.94 -56.69
#